data_AF-A0ABD5J499-F1
#
_entry.id   AF-A0ABD5J499-F1
#
_cell.length_a   1.000
_cell.length_b   1.000
_cell.length_c   1.000
_cell.angle_alpha   90.00
_cell.angle_beta   90.00
_cell.angle_gamma   90.00
#
_symmetry.space_group_name_H-M   'P 1'
#
loop_
_entity.id
_entity.type
_entity.pdbx_description
1 polymer ?
#
loop_
_entity_poly.entity_id
_entity_poly.type
_entity_poly.pdbx_seq_one_letter_code
_entity_poly.pdbx_strand_id
1 'polypeptide(L)'
;MGDQARWLLIVEKAYRGSIETQYADVLYCVPDLHRQSGGCDVALRGPAVGYALDTGPRPSLRLGTRTLDTLPHPPASVAKLLAAGVTVLVEEDGLAALGRTAAERLLPGVRVIEGDDLAARWPSYEQVWFL
;
A
#
# COMPACT_ATOMS: atom_id res chain seq x y z
N MET A 1 20.09 -14.36 -3.00
CA MET A 1 18.63 -14.59 -3.04
C MET A 1 18.12 -13.99 -1.75
N GLY A 2 17.69 -12.73 -1.78
CA GLY A 2 17.28 -12.00 -0.58
C GLY A 2 16.10 -12.71 0.06
N ASP A 3 16.11 -12.81 1.38
CA ASP A 3 15.15 -13.60 2.15
C ASP A 3 13.72 -13.21 1.78
N GLN A 4 13.00 -14.14 1.18
CA GLN A 4 11.63 -13.91 0.75
C GLN A 4 10.75 -13.78 2.00
N ALA A 5 9.90 -12.75 2.07
CA ALA A 5 8.98 -12.59 3.19
C ALA A 5 8.08 -13.82 3.34
N ARG A 6 7.75 -14.18 4.59
CA ARG A 6 6.92 -15.36 4.87
C ARG A 6 5.46 -15.12 4.48
N TRP A 7 4.96 -13.91 4.68
CA TRP A 7 3.56 -13.56 4.46
C TRP A 7 3.38 -12.56 3.32
N LEU A 8 2.28 -12.70 2.58
CA LEU A 8 1.81 -11.73 1.61
C LEU A 8 0.52 -11.07 2.12
N LEU A 9 0.51 -9.74 2.18
CA LEU A 9 -0.67 -8.96 2.53
C LEU A 9 -1.19 -8.26 1.26
N ILE A 10 -2.42 -8.57 0.86
CA ILE A 10 -3.05 -8.03 -0.34
C ILE A 10 -4.08 -6.98 0.06
N VAL A 11 -3.98 -5.80 -0.53
CA VAL A 11 -4.95 -4.71 -0.37
C VAL A 11 -5.56 -4.40 -1.73
N GLU A 12 -6.89 -4.53 -1.82
CA GLU A 12 -7.62 -4.28 -3.07
C GLU A 12 -8.62 -3.12 -2.92
N LYS A 13 -9.18 -2.94 -1.71
CA LYS A 13 -10.18 -1.91 -1.40
C LYS A 13 -9.52 -0.66 -0.87
N ALA A 14 -9.48 0.38 -1.70
CA ALA A 14 -8.95 1.68 -1.33
C ALA A 14 -10.02 2.61 -0.72
N TYR A 15 -9.56 3.56 0.11
CA TYR A 15 -10.29 4.75 0.57
C TYR A 15 -11.69 4.47 1.15
N ARG A 16 -11.75 4.15 2.45
CA ARG A 16 -13.00 3.75 3.13
C ARG A 16 -13.88 4.90 3.64
N GLY A 17 -13.65 6.14 3.18
CA GLY A 17 -14.48 7.31 3.53
C GLY A 17 -14.50 7.66 5.03
N SER A 18 -13.48 7.24 5.79
CA SER A 18 -13.38 7.48 7.23
C SER A 18 -12.27 8.49 7.55
N ILE A 19 -12.39 9.17 8.69
CA ILE A 19 -11.36 10.07 9.24
C ILE A 19 -10.47 9.36 10.27
N GLU A 20 -10.91 8.24 10.83
CA GLU A 20 -10.15 7.47 11.81
C GLU A 20 -9.13 6.59 11.11
N THR A 21 -7.86 6.74 11.45
CA THR A 21 -6.74 6.03 10.80
C THR A 21 -6.96 4.52 10.71
N GLN A 22 -7.44 3.88 11.78
CA GLN A 22 -7.67 2.42 11.82
C GLN A 22 -8.69 1.91 10.79
N TYR A 23 -9.64 2.76 10.41
CA TYR A 23 -10.67 2.44 9.43
C TYR A 23 -10.35 2.97 8.05
N ALA A 24 -9.58 4.05 7.98
CA ALA A 24 -9.33 4.78 6.76
C ALA A 24 -8.04 4.40 6.05
N ASP A 25 -7.04 3.91 6.79
CA ASP A 25 -5.75 3.47 6.28
C ASP A 25 -5.41 2.07 6.79
N VAL A 26 -5.76 1.06 6.00
CA VAL A 26 -5.51 -0.35 6.34
C VAL A 26 -4.01 -0.68 6.49
N LEU A 27 -3.11 0.15 5.96
CA LEU A 27 -1.66 -0.08 6.07
C LEU A 27 -1.13 0.17 7.48
N TYR A 28 -1.93 0.78 8.38
CA TYR A 28 -1.48 1.17 9.72
C TYR A 28 -0.95 -0.02 10.54
N CYS A 29 -1.50 -1.22 10.36
CA CYS A 29 -1.15 -2.41 11.14
C CYS A 29 0.00 -3.22 10.53
N VAL A 30 0.38 -2.94 9.28
CA VAL A 30 1.40 -3.72 8.54
C VAL A 30 2.77 -3.72 9.22
N PRO A 31 3.30 -2.62 9.78
CA PRO A 31 4.60 -2.65 10.48
C PRO A 31 4.62 -3.65 11.63
N ASP A 32 3.53 -3.72 12.38
CA ASP A 32 3.41 -4.63 13.52
C ASP A 32 3.26 -6.08 13.07
N LEU A 33 2.55 -6.33 11.97
CA LEU A 33 2.45 -7.65 11.34
C LEU A 33 3.81 -8.12 10.82
N HIS A 34 4.52 -7.28 10.06
CA HIS A 34 5.83 -7.59 9.49
C HIS A 34 6.84 -8.04 10.57
N ARG A 35 6.85 -7.34 11.71
CA ARG A 35 7.71 -7.67 12.86
C ARG A 35 7.33 -8.98 13.55
N GLN A 36 6.05 -9.34 13.58
CA GLN A 36 5.54 -10.52 14.29
C GLN A 36 5.54 -11.80 13.43
N SER A 37 5.40 -11.66 12.11
CA SER A 37 5.32 -12.79 11.17
C SER A 37 6.69 -13.32 10.72
N GLY A 38 7.78 -12.61 11.02
CA GLY A 38 9.10 -12.87 10.43
C GLY A 38 9.23 -12.35 9.00
N GLY A 39 8.46 -11.29 8.66
CA GLY A 39 8.51 -10.61 7.38
C GLY A 39 7.22 -10.74 6.58
N CYS A 40 6.70 -9.60 6.14
CA CYS A 40 5.60 -9.48 5.18
C CYS A 40 6.04 -8.69 3.94
N ASP A 41 5.52 -9.10 2.78
CA ASP A 41 5.38 -8.27 1.58
C ASP A 41 3.94 -7.72 1.51
N VAL A 42 3.76 -6.56 0.88
CA VAL A 42 2.45 -5.96 0.60
C VAL A 42 2.24 -5.87 -0.90
N ALA A 43 1.10 -6.36 -1.39
CA ALA A 43 0.66 -6.13 -2.75
C ALA A 43 -0.57 -5.23 -2.77
N LEU A 44 -0.46 -4.14 -3.54
CA LEU A 44 -1.53 -3.19 -3.80
C LEU A 44 -2.14 -3.50 -5.16
N ARG A 45 -3.46 -3.75 -5.19
CA ARG A 45 -4.21 -4.13 -6.38
C ARG A 45 -5.38 -3.21 -6.62
N GLY A 46 -5.82 -3.12 -7.88
CA GLY A 46 -6.94 -2.30 -8.29
C GLY A 46 -6.83 -0.86 -7.76
N PRO A 47 -7.89 -0.29 -7.15
CA PRO A 47 -7.85 1.07 -6.60
C PRO A 47 -6.75 1.32 -5.55
N ALA A 48 -6.30 0.28 -4.83
CA ALA A 48 -5.30 0.43 -3.76
C ALA A 48 -3.90 0.75 -4.30
N VAL A 49 -3.65 0.53 -5.60
CA VAL A 49 -2.42 0.99 -6.27
C VAL A 49 -2.20 2.50 -6.07
N GLY A 50 -3.28 3.28 -5.97
CA GLY A 50 -3.20 4.72 -5.70
C GLY A 50 -2.49 5.08 -4.39
N TYR A 51 -2.37 4.16 -3.43
CA TYR A 51 -1.66 4.39 -2.17
C TYR A 51 -0.15 4.57 -2.38
N ALA A 52 0.41 3.97 -3.43
CA ALA A 52 1.83 4.02 -3.75
C ALA A 52 2.22 5.20 -4.65
N LEU A 53 1.27 6.07 -5.01
CA LEU A 53 1.54 7.25 -5.82
C LEU A 53 1.91 8.44 -4.96
N ASP A 54 2.91 9.20 -5.38
CA ASP A 54 3.15 10.55 -4.88
C ASP A 54 1.94 11.43 -5.27
N THR A 55 1.24 11.90 -4.23
CA THR A 55 0.10 12.82 -4.35
C THR A 55 0.43 14.20 -3.80
N GLY A 56 1.70 14.47 -3.51
CA GLY A 56 2.16 15.68 -2.87
C GLY A 56 1.84 15.72 -1.36
N PRO A 57 1.87 16.92 -0.74
CA PRO A 57 1.63 17.08 0.69
C PRO A 57 0.24 16.58 1.12
N ARG A 58 0.14 16.10 2.37
CA ARG A 58 -1.14 15.74 2.98
C ARG A 58 -2.11 16.92 2.86
N PRO A 59 -3.32 16.71 2.30
CA PRO A 59 -4.31 17.76 2.22
C PRO A 59 -4.85 18.10 3.62
N SER A 60 -5.12 19.37 3.87
CA SER A 60 -5.95 19.80 4.99
C SER A 60 -7.37 20.11 4.49
N LEU A 61 -8.38 19.71 5.26
CA LEU A 61 -9.77 19.96 4.95
C LEU A 61 -10.40 20.84 6.03
N ARG A 62 -11.08 21.91 5.63
CA ARG A 62 -11.83 22.76 6.56
C ARG A 62 -13.31 22.40 6.53
N LEU A 63 -13.84 21.99 7.68
CA LEU A 63 -15.26 21.71 7.89
C LEU A 63 -15.83 22.72 8.89
N GLY A 64 -16.46 23.78 8.37
CA GLY A 64 -16.92 24.91 9.18
C GLY A 64 -15.75 25.62 9.88
N THR A 65 -15.72 25.53 11.22
CA THR A 65 -14.66 26.09 12.06
C THR A 65 -13.55 25.10 12.41
N ARG A 66 -13.68 23.82 12.03
CA ARG A 66 -12.68 22.79 12.31
C ARG A 66 -11.77 22.58 11.11
N THR A 67 -10.48 22.45 11.37
CA THR A 67 -9.47 22.01 10.40
C THR A 67 -9.12 20.55 10.67
N LEU A 68 -9.20 19.72 9.63
CA LEU A 68 -8.74 18.34 9.63
C LEU A 68 -7.41 18.28 8.87
N ASP A 69 -6.30 18.21 9.60
CA ASP A 69 -4.93 18.00 9.11
C ASP A 69 -4.40 16.59 9.42
N THR A 70 -5.26 15.76 10.01
CA THR A 70 -5.02 14.36 10.38
C THR A 70 -5.57 13.37 9.35
N LEU A 71 -6.00 13.84 8.17
CA LEU A 71 -6.53 12.96 7.14
C LEU A 71 -5.51 11.86 6.75
N PRO A 72 -5.99 10.65 6.41
CA PRO A 72 -5.15 9.57 5.92
C PRO A 72 -4.29 10.04 4.76
N HIS A 73 -3.03 9.65 4.79
CA HIS A 73 -2.09 9.96 3.73
C HIS A 73 -1.33 8.68 3.36
N PRO A 74 -1.95 7.80 2.56
CA PRO A 74 -1.39 6.50 2.21
C PRO A 74 0.05 6.56 1.66
N PRO A 75 0.48 7.58 0.89
CA PRO A 75 1.87 7.65 0.43
C PRO A 75 2.88 7.72 1.58
N ALA A 76 2.57 8.44 2.66
CA ALA A 76 3.41 8.45 3.86
C ALA A 76 3.38 7.12 4.60
N SER A 77 2.28 6.38 4.56
CA SER A 77 2.20 5.04 5.13
C SER A 77 3.06 4.05 4.33
N VAL A 78 2.95 4.05 2.99
CA VAL A 78 3.82 3.25 2.10
C VAL A 78 5.30 3.57 2.31
N ALA A 79 5.67 4.85 2.41
CA ALA A 79 7.05 5.24 2.68
C ALA A 79 7.58 4.67 4.02
N LYS A 80 6.74 4.61 5.06
CA LYS A 80 7.10 3.98 6.33
C LYS A 80 7.28 2.47 6.20
N LEU A 81 6.45 1.80 5.40
CA LEU A 81 6.59 0.37 5.14
C LEU A 81 7.92 0.06 4.45
N LEU A 82 8.25 0.83 3.40
CA LEU A 82 9.52 0.70 2.69
C LEU A 82 10.72 0.94 3.62
N ALA A 83 10.65 1.97 4.47
CA ALA A 83 11.68 2.25 5.47
C ALA A 83 11.82 1.13 6.53
N ALA A 84 10.74 0.39 6.80
CA ALA A 84 10.74 -0.78 7.69
C ALA A 84 11.22 -2.07 7.00
N GLY A 85 11.58 -2.02 5.71
CA GLY A 85 12.06 -3.18 4.95
C GLY A 85 10.96 -4.05 4.34
N VAL A 86 9.70 -3.59 4.36
CA VAL A 86 8.58 -4.27 3.69
C VAL A 86 8.72 -4.08 2.18
N THR A 87 8.65 -5.15 1.40
CA THR A 87 8.49 -5.02 -0.06
C THR A 87 7.08 -4.55 -0.36
N VAL A 88 6.94 -3.47 -1.11
CA VAL A 88 5.65 -3.00 -1.62
C VAL A 88 5.58 -3.24 -3.12
N LEU A 89 4.62 -4.05 -3.53
CA LEU A 89 4.32 -4.42 -4.91
C LEU A 89 3.06 -3.70 -5.39
N VAL A 90 3.04 -3.25 -6.63
CA VAL A 90 1.85 -2.68 -7.30
C VAL A 90 1.55 -3.45 -8.58
N GLU A 91 0.29 -3.81 -8.78
CA GLU A 91 -0.17 -4.50 -9.99
C GLU A 91 -0.19 -3.53 -11.17
N GLU A 92 0.43 -3.93 -12.29
CA GLU A 92 0.55 -3.10 -13.50
C GLU A 92 -0.83 -2.66 -14.03
N ASP A 93 -1.81 -3.57 -14.08
CA ASP A 93 -3.17 -3.27 -14.56
C ASP A 93 -3.84 -2.16 -13.74
N GLY A 94 -3.67 -2.19 -12.41
CA GLY A 94 -4.19 -1.16 -11.52
C GLY A 94 -3.49 0.19 -11.74
N LEU A 95 -2.19 0.17 -12.04
CA LEU A 95 -1.43 1.38 -12.37
C LEU A 95 -1.88 1.98 -13.70
N ALA A 96 -2.08 1.14 -14.72
CA ALA A 96 -2.57 1.55 -16.02
C ALA A 96 -3.97 2.19 -15.93
N ALA A 97 -4.85 1.65 -15.07
CA ALA A 97 -6.19 2.19 -14.83
C ALA A 97 -6.17 3.60 -14.20
N LEU A 98 -5.09 3.98 -13.50
CA LEU A 98 -4.92 5.32 -12.91
C LEU A 98 -4.37 6.35 -13.92
N GLY A 99 -4.08 5.93 -15.14
CA GLY A 99 -3.67 6.79 -16.25
C GLY A 99 -2.18 6.72 -16.58
N ARG A 100 -1.82 7.28 -17.75
CA ARG A 100 -0.48 7.13 -18.37
C ARG A 100 0.69 7.67 -17.55
N THR A 101 0.44 8.62 -16.66
CA THR A 101 1.46 9.25 -15.81
C THR A 101 1.51 8.66 -14.39
N ALA A 102 0.73 7.61 -14.11
CA ALA A 102 0.71 7.02 -12.78
C ALA A 102 2.06 6.37 -12.42
N ALA A 103 2.68 5.66 -13.38
CA ALA A 103 3.98 5.02 -13.17
C ALA A 103 5.10 6.02 -12.83
N GLU A 104 5.08 7.20 -13.45
CA GLU A 104 6.05 8.28 -13.21
C GLU A 104 5.95 8.86 -11.79
N ARG A 105 4.81 8.66 -11.12
CA ARG A 105 4.53 9.15 -9.77
C ARG A 105 4.68 8.07 -8.70
N LEU A 106 5.16 6.87 -9.03
CA LEU A 106 5.38 5.85 -8.01
C LEU A 106 6.42 6.31 -6.98
N LEU A 107 6.14 6.03 -5.71
CA LEU A 107 7.11 6.27 -4.64
C LEU A 107 8.38 5.45 -4.89
N PRO A 108 9.58 6.03 -4.63
CA PRO A 108 10.83 5.29 -4.77
C PRO A 108 10.85 4.01 -3.93
N GLY A 109 11.26 2.90 -4.54
CA GLY A 109 11.35 1.59 -3.89
C GLY A 109 10.11 0.71 -4.03
N VAL A 110 8.98 1.27 -4.49
CA VAL A 110 7.81 0.46 -4.91
C VAL A 110 8.17 -0.31 -6.18
N ARG A 111 7.75 -1.58 -6.25
CA ARG A 111 8.02 -2.45 -7.40
C ARG A 111 6.73 -2.74 -8.15
N VAL A 112 6.76 -2.57 -9.47
CA VAL A 112 5.65 -3.00 -10.33
C VAL A 112 5.77 -4.51 -10.55
N ILE A 113 4.62 -5.20 -10.55
CA ILE A 113 4.50 -6.62 -10.86
C ILE A 113 3.35 -6.81 -11.85
N GLU A 114 3.52 -7.73 -12.80
CA GLU A 114 2.45 -8.15 -13.69
C GLU A 114 1.36 -8.88 -12.88
N GLY A 115 0.08 -8.74 -13.27
CA GLY A 115 -1.03 -9.31 -12.49
C GLY A 115 -0.93 -10.83 -12.32
N ASP A 116 -0.62 -11.54 -13.41
CA ASP A 116 -0.47 -13.00 -13.40
C ASP A 116 0.76 -13.45 -12.58
N ASP A 117 1.83 -12.64 -12.56
CA ASP A 117 3.03 -12.92 -11.77
C ASP A 117 2.77 -12.86 -10.25
N LEU A 118 1.88 -11.99 -9.79
CA LEU A 118 1.55 -11.91 -8.37
C LEU A 118 0.85 -13.18 -7.89
N ALA A 119 -0.14 -13.67 -8.65
CA ALA A 119 -0.86 -14.90 -8.33
C ALA A 119 0.07 -16.13 -8.38
N ALA A 120 0.97 -16.19 -9.36
CA ALA A 120 1.96 -17.25 -9.47
C ALA A 120 2.90 -17.34 -8.25
N ARG A 121 3.10 -16.24 -7.52
CA ARG A 121 3.94 -16.20 -6.31
C ARG A 121 3.23 -16.65 -5.04
N TRP A 122 1.90 -16.72 -4.98
CA TRP A 122 1.17 -17.07 -3.76
C TRP A 122 1.64 -18.37 -3.08
N PRO A 123 1.90 -19.48 -3.81
CA PRO A 123 2.34 -20.73 -3.18
C PRO A 123 3.72 -20.65 -2.52
N SER A 124 4.50 -19.62 -2.81
CA SER A 124 5.82 -19.40 -2.21
C SER A 124 5.76 -18.66 -0.86
N TYR A 125 4.60 -18.10 -0.50
CA TYR A 125 4.35 -17.53 0.81
C TYR A 125 3.72 -18.60 1.72
N GLU A 126 4.05 -18.55 3.01
CA GLU A 126 3.44 -19.40 4.02
C GLU A 126 1.98 -19.03 4.27
N GLN A 127 1.66 -17.72 4.18
CA GLN A 127 0.32 -17.19 4.37
C GLN A 127 0.04 -16.06 3.38
N VAL A 128 -1.20 -15.99 2.90
CA VAL A 128 -1.72 -14.90 2.07
C VAL A 128 -2.96 -14.34 2.74
N TRP A 129 -2.96 -13.04 3.02
CA TRP A 129 -4.04 -12.34 3.71
C TRP A 129 -4.62 -11.24 2.82
N PHE A 130 -5.93 -11.06 2.86
CA PHE A 130 -6.63 -9.94 2.22
C PHE A 130 -7.13 -8.99 3.31
N LEU A 131 -6.76 -7.70 3.22
CA LEU A 131 -7.04 -6.69 4.24
C LEU A 131 -8.16 -5.71 3.86
#